data_AF-A0A7K3Z5Y6-F1
#
_entry.id   AF-A0A7K3Z5Y6-F1
#
_cell.length_a   1.000
_cell.length_b   1.000
_cell.length_c   1.000
_cell.angle_alpha   90.00
_cell.angle_beta   90.00
_cell.angle_gamma   90.00
#
_symmetry.space_group_name_H-M   'P 1'
#
loop_
_entity.id
_entity.type
_entity.pdbx_description
1 polymer ?
#
loop_
_entity_poly.entity_id
_entity_poly.type
_entity_poly.pdbx_seq_one_letter_code
_entity_poly.pdbx_strand_id
1 'polypeptide(L)' 'MEISNKRLTSFLLAIQGVGIVFIGFFLAAYLAGLPTTVVLHSEPVFRIPLLILGAVLLELILCTIVVAALTKDSHK' A
#
# COMPACT_ATOMS: atom_id res chain seq x y z
N MET A 1 19.29 -9.13 -14.49
CA MET A 1 19.13 -9.54 -13.08
C MET A 1 17.93 -10.48 -13.02
N GLU A 2 18.14 -11.79 -12.95
CA GLU A 2 17.00 -12.73 -12.85
C GLU A 2 16.40 -12.66 -11.44
N ILE A 3 15.18 -12.13 -11.35
CA ILE A 3 14.38 -12.20 -10.14
C ILE A 3 13.65 -13.54 -10.16
N SER A 4 13.88 -14.38 -9.16
CA SER A 4 13.16 -15.63 -9.01
C SER A 4 11.65 -15.39 -8.92
N ASN A 5 10.85 -16.18 -9.65
CA ASN A 5 9.39 -16.16 -9.57
C ASN A 5 8.87 -16.23 -8.12
N LYS A 6 9.54 -17.00 -7.25
CA LYS A 6 9.17 -17.08 -5.82
C LYS A 6 9.30 -15.73 -5.11
N ARG A 7 10.38 -14.99 -5.37
CA ARG A 7 10.61 -13.65 -4.78
C ARG A 7 9.60 -12.63 -5.32
N LEU A 8 9.29 -12.68 -6.61
CA LEU A 8 8.30 -11.81 -7.23
C LEU A 8 6.90 -12.04 -6.64
N THR A 9 6.47 -13.30 -6.51
CA THR A 9 5.17 -13.63 -5.91
C THR A 9 5.08 -13.19 -4.46
N SER A 10 6.11 -13.43 -3.64
CA SER A 10 6.12 -12.95 -2.24
C SER A 10 6.06 -11.42 -2.15
N PHE A 11 6.74 -10.72 -3.04
CA PHE A 11 6.71 -9.26 -3.08
C PHE A 11 5.34 -8.70 -3.49
N LEU A 12 4.70 -9.29 -4.52
CA LEU A 12 3.34 -8.94 -4.92
C LEU A 12 2.33 -9.22 -3.80
N LEU A 13 2.47 -10.34 -3.09
CA LEU A 13 1.64 -10.65 -1.92
C LEU A 13 1.82 -9.64 -0.79
N ALA A 14 3.04 -9.17 -0.55
CA ALA A 14 3.30 -8.14 0.44
C ALA A 14 2.60 -6.82 0.09
N ILE A 15 2.69 -6.40 -1.18
CA ILE A 15 1.98 -5.19 -1.68
C ILE A 15 0.48 -5.34 -1.50
N GLN A 16 -0.09 -6.46 -1.93
CA GLN A 16 -1.53 -6.71 -1.82
C GLN A 16 -1.98 -6.75 -0.35
N GLY A 17 -1.21 -7.40 0.53
CA GLY A 17 -1.50 -7.49 1.95
C GLY A 17 -1.52 -6.11 2.62
N VAL A 18 -0.48 -5.31 2.41
CA VAL A 18 -0.42 -3.93 2.94
C VAL A 18 -1.55 -3.07 2.38
N GLY A 19 -1.85 -3.22 1.08
CA GLY A 19 -2.96 -2.51 0.43
C GLY A 19 -4.33 -2.85 1.04
N ILE A 20 -4.61 -4.12 1.29
CA ILE A 20 -5.86 -4.56 1.93
C ILE A 20 -5.98 -3.97 3.34
N VAL A 21 -4.92 -4.03 4.14
CA VAL A 21 -4.91 -3.49 5.51
C VAL A 21 -5.11 -1.98 5.48
N PHE A 22 -4.43 -1.27 4.58
CA PHE A 22 -4.58 0.17 4.39
C PHE A 22 -6.02 0.54 4.01
N ILE A 23 -6.61 -0.14 3.02
CA ILE A 23 -7.99 0.10 2.59
C ILE A 23 -8.96 -0.16 3.74
N GLY A 24 -8.77 -1.25 4.50
CA GLY A 24 -9.61 -1.56 5.66
C GLY A 24 -9.59 -0.45 6.72
N PHE A 25 -8.41 0.04 7.07
CA PHE A 25 -8.25 1.17 8.00
C PHE A 25 -8.85 2.47 7.45
N PHE A 26 -8.65 2.74 6.17
CA PHE A 26 -9.22 3.91 5.50
C PHE A 26 -10.76 3.87 5.52
N LEU A 27 -11.34 2.72 5.16
CA LEU A 27 -12.78 2.53 5.17
C LEU A 27 -13.34 2.62 6.59
N ALA A 28 -12.65 2.08 7.59
CA ALA A 28 -13.03 2.24 8.99
C ALA A 28 -13.03 3.73 9.39
N ALA A 29 -11.98 4.48 9.09
CA ALA A 29 -11.92 5.91 9.37
C ALA A 29 -13.02 6.71 8.63
N TYR A 30 -13.44 6.24 7.45
CA TYR A 30 -14.42 6.91 6.62
C TYR A 30 -15.87 6.58 6.99
N LEU A 31 -16.15 5.30 7.26
CA LEU A 31 -17.50 4.79 7.51
C LEU A 31 -17.85 4.71 9.00
N ALA A 32 -16.87 4.63 9.91
CA ALA A 32 -17.16 4.62 11.34
C ALA A 32 -17.79 5.94 11.83
N GLY A 33 -17.64 7.00 11.05
CA GLY A 33 -18.36 8.26 11.28
C GLY A 33 -19.88 8.13 11.12
N LEU A 34 -20.40 7.12 10.40
CA LEU A 34 -21.83 7.02 10.11
C LEU A 34 -22.64 6.66 11.37
N PRO A 35 -23.80 7.31 11.61
CA PRO A 35 -24.55 8.19 10.69
C PRO A 35 -24.14 9.67 10.73
N THR A 36 -23.10 10.05 11.46
CA THR A 36 -22.60 11.43 11.49
C THR A 36 -21.83 11.75 10.20
N THR A 37 -21.72 13.03 9.86
CA THR A 37 -20.91 13.51 8.73
C THR A 37 -19.43 13.67 9.08
N VAL A 38 -19.05 13.32 10.30
CA VAL A 38 -17.67 13.48 10.80
C VAL A 38 -16.84 12.30 10.34
N VAL A 39 -15.93 12.56 9.41
CA VAL A 39 -14.96 11.57 8.92
C VAL A 39 -13.76 11.55 9.88
N LEU A 40 -13.43 10.38 10.44
CA LEU A 40 -12.43 10.26 11.51
C LEU A 40 -10.98 10.21 11.01
N HIS A 41 -10.73 10.36 9.71
CA HIS A 41 -9.37 10.30 9.14
C HIS A 41 -8.41 11.37 9.70
N SER A 42 -8.93 12.48 10.22
CA SER A 42 -8.14 13.55 10.85
C SER A 42 -7.82 13.30 12.32
N GLU A 43 -8.54 12.37 12.97
CA GLU A 43 -8.27 11.98 14.36
C GLU A 43 -6.90 11.31 14.45
N PRO A 44 -6.06 11.64 15.44
CA PRO A 44 -4.72 11.06 15.57
C PRO A 44 -4.71 9.53 15.54
N VAL A 45 -5.75 8.91 16.10
CA VAL A 45 -5.92 7.45 16.18
C VAL A 45 -6.05 6.80 14.80
N PHE A 46 -6.66 7.47 13.82
CA PHE A 46 -6.77 6.95 12.45
C PHE A 46 -5.67 7.51 11.55
N ARG A 47 -5.29 8.77 11.75
CA ARG A 47 -4.28 9.47 10.95
C ARG A 47 -2.92 8.81 11.02
N ILE A 48 -2.46 8.41 12.23
CA ILE A 48 -1.13 7.84 12.42
C ILE A 48 -1.00 6.47 11.72
N PRO A 49 -1.91 5.49 11.94
CA PRO A 49 -1.88 4.24 11.19
C PRO A 49 -2.00 4.43 9.68
N LEU A 50 -2.89 5.32 9.23
CA LEU A 50 -3.06 5.63 7.80
C LEU A 50 -1.78 6.18 7.17
N LEU A 51 -1.08 7.07 7.87
CA LEU A 51 0.17 7.65 7.39
C LEU A 51 1.28 6.60 7.30
N ILE A 52 1.42 5.74 8.31
CA ILE A 52 2.43 4.68 8.32
C ILE A 52 2.14 3.67 7.21
N LEU A 53 0.92 3.13 7.15
CA LEU A 53 0.53 2.14 6.15
C LEU A 53 0.60 2.73 4.73
N GLY A 54 0.20 3.99 4.57
CA GLY A 54 0.28 4.71 3.30
C GLY A 54 1.71 4.93 2.84
N ALA A 55 2.63 5.30 3.75
CA ALA A 55 4.05 5.46 3.44
C ALA A 55 4.69 4.14 3.02
N VAL A 56 4.42 3.05 3.75
CA VAL A 56 4.93 1.71 3.41
C VAL A 56 4.39 1.26 2.05
N LEU A 57 3.10 1.45 1.79
CA LEU A 57 2.49 1.09 0.50
C LEU A 57 3.11 1.88 -0.65
N LEU A 58 3.34 3.19 -0.45
CA LEU A 58 3.98 4.04 -1.44
C LEU A 58 5.40 3.57 -1.76
N GLU A 59 6.21 3.25 -0.74
CA GLU A 59 7.57 2.74 -0.92
C GLU A 59 7.58 1.44 -1.74
N LEU A 60 6.69 0.49 -1.41
CA LEU A 60 6.58 -0.76 -2.16
C LEU A 60 6.17 -0.53 -3.63
N ILE A 61 5.26 0.40 -3.88
CA ILE A 61 4.86 0.78 -5.26
C ILE A 61 6.05 1.38 -6.00
N LEU A 62 6.81 2.29 -5.38
CA LEU A 62 8.00 2.89 -5.99
C LEU A 62 9.06 1.83 -6.32
N CYS A 63 9.33 0.90 -5.40
CA CYS A 63 10.21 -0.24 -5.67
C CYS A 63 9.73 -1.05 -6.88
N THR A 64 8.42 -1.27 -7.00
CA THR A 64 7.84 -1.98 -8.14
C THR A 64 8.09 -1.23 -9.45
N ILE A 65 7.88 0.08 -9.47
CA ILE A 65 8.10 0.93 -10.65
C ILE A 65 9.59 0.89 -11.06
N VAL A 66 10.51 1.00 -10.10
CA VAL A 66 11.95 0.92 -10.36
C VAL A 66 12.32 -0.43 -10.95
N VAL A 67 11.86 -1.53 -10.35
CA VAL A 67 12.11 -2.89 -10.87
C VAL A 67 11.52 -3.07 -12.27
N ALA A 68 10.31 -2.58 -12.52
CA ALA A 68 9.67 -2.66 -13.83
C ALA A 68 10.44 -1.86 -14.90
N ALA A 69 10.90 -0.65 -14.56
CA ALA A 69 11.70 0.18 -15.45
C ALA A 69 13.03 -0.51 -15.81
N LEU A 70 13.77 -1.01 -14.81
CA LEU A 70 15.04 -1.70 -15.02
C LEU A 70 14.89 -3.02 -15.80
N THR A 71 13.77 -3.72 -15.63
CA THR A 71 13.51 -4.97 -16.37
C THR A 71 13.11 -4.70 -17.82
N LYS A 72 12.42 -3.59 -18.09
CA LYS A 72 12.03 -3.18 -19.44
C LYS A 72 13.23 -2.83 -20.33
N ASP A 73 14.27 -2.23 -19.76
CA ASP A 73 15.49 -1.88 -20.51
C ASP A 73 16.38 -3.10 -20.78
N SER A 74 16.24 -4.19 -20.03
CA SER A 74 17.00 -5.44 -20.23
C SER A 74 16.47 -6.32 -21.39
N HIS A 75 15.34 -5.96 -21.99
CA HIS A 75 14.69 -6.69 -23.09
C HIS A 75 14.74 -5.95 -24.44
N LYS A 76 15.53 -4.88 -24.55
CA LYS A 76 15.94 -4.26 -25.82
C LYS A 76 17.35 -4.71 -26.19
#